data_AF-A0AAI9XGZ4-F1
#
_entry.id   AF-A0AAI9XGZ4-F1
#
_cell.length_a   1.000
_cell.length_b   1.000
_cell.length_c   1.000
_cell.angle_alpha   90.00
_cell.angle_beta   90.00
_cell.angle_gamma   90.00
#
_symmetry.space_group_name_H-M   'P 1'
#
loop_
_entity.id
_entity.type
_entity.pdbx_description
1 polymer ?
#
loop_
_entity_poly.entity_id
_entity_poly.type
_entity_poly.pdbx_seq_one_letter_code
_entity_poly.pdbx_strand_id
1 'polypeptide(L)'
;MGKLPTEEDIAWMVAHINDSTVPDIVVCCIICSLASVVILALRIWARSQAGLKPIFSDWLIVGSVFFYVVFCTVFALSTRYGAGRHIILIKDPETMRMLAILNICNPILYGVSSVLVKWSILALYLAIFPQRKFHYWVHFVSTVNLLNGLAIVLVSCLQCRPLEALWNTSVVGTCINFSYFSIFNSVFNFLLDVVILLTPLPLVKQLNSSTRKKILLSINFALGGSACIIAAIRVPYARRVGGTVNPSWDMIPGGLLCVVEVAVALLTASLPIYRPLLRFLGITITANSASNYKRGNLRSSNNFLGSQVSTHITSGRDMSSQQTGISITDDITLTTHTYVGGEWVRVADEDDDAAGLVVPNGSAPYARTVSSTMSDKLY
;
A
#
# COMPACT_ATOMS: atom_id res chain seq x y z
N MET A 1 -34.19 20.00 6.42
CA MET A 1 -35.17 20.29 5.36
C MET A 1 -34.46 21.17 4.34
N GLY A 2 -34.30 20.67 3.11
CA GLY A 2 -33.78 21.50 2.01
C GLY A 2 -34.71 22.68 1.76
N LYS A 3 -34.20 23.75 1.14
CA LYS A 3 -35.05 24.84 0.67
C LYS A 3 -36.10 24.26 -0.30
N LEU A 4 -37.35 24.67 -0.15
CA LEU A 4 -38.36 24.38 -1.16
C LEU A 4 -37.89 24.99 -2.49
N PRO A 5 -38.12 24.31 -3.63
CA PRO A 5 -37.72 24.83 -4.93
C PRO A 5 -38.31 26.21 -5.17
N THR A 6 -37.46 27.17 -5.53
CA THR A 6 -37.93 28.46 -6.06
C THR A 6 -38.49 28.23 -7.47
N GLU A 7 -39.43 29.07 -7.94
CA GLU A 7 -39.97 28.92 -9.32
C GLU A 7 -38.86 28.95 -10.39
N GLU A 8 -37.80 29.74 -10.16
CA GLU A 8 -36.60 29.77 -11.01
C GLU A 8 -35.83 28.45 -11.01
N ASP A 9 -35.72 27.78 -9.85
CA ASP A 9 -35.03 26.48 -9.73
C ASP A 9 -35.82 25.39 -10.49
N ILE A 10 -37.15 25.42 -10.39
CA ILE A 10 -38.03 24.50 -11.13
C ILE A 10 -37.89 24.76 -12.64
N ALA A 11 -37.94 26.03 -13.06
CA ALA A 11 -37.76 26.40 -14.47
C ALA A 11 -36.40 25.95 -15.03
N TRP A 12 -35.33 26.09 -14.23
CA TRP A 12 -34.00 25.62 -14.60
C TRP A 12 -33.95 24.08 -14.75
N MET A 13 -34.55 23.33 -13.82
CA MET A 13 -34.63 21.86 -13.90
C MET A 13 -35.44 21.37 -15.10
N VAL A 14 -36.53 22.07 -15.43
CA VAL A 14 -37.36 21.75 -16.59
C VAL A 14 -36.61 22.05 -17.88
N ALA A 15 -35.81 23.13 -17.92
CA ALA A 15 -34.95 23.43 -19.06
C ALA A 15 -33.82 22.39 -19.26
N HIS A 16 -33.28 21.81 -18.19
CA HIS A 16 -32.20 20.81 -18.21
C HIS A 16 -32.69 19.37 -18.00
N ILE A 17 -33.97 19.10 -18.30
CA ILE A 17 -34.61 17.80 -18.01
C ILE A 17 -33.94 16.60 -18.71
N ASN A 18 -33.24 16.85 -19.81
CA ASN A 18 -32.54 15.84 -20.60
C ASN A 18 -31.12 15.54 -20.09
N ASP A 19 -30.57 16.38 -19.20
CA ASP A 19 -29.24 16.14 -18.64
C ASP A 19 -29.31 14.93 -17.71
N SER A 20 -28.39 13.99 -17.90
CA SER A 20 -28.29 12.79 -17.06
C SER A 20 -26.84 12.47 -16.72
N THR A 21 -26.55 12.29 -15.42
CA THR A 21 -25.25 11.82 -14.91
C THR A 21 -25.20 10.31 -14.71
N VAL A 22 -26.29 9.62 -15.08
CA VAL A 22 -26.43 8.16 -15.06
C VAL A 22 -25.27 7.43 -15.78
N PRO A 23 -24.88 7.79 -17.02
CA PRO A 23 -23.77 7.10 -17.69
C PRO A 23 -22.47 7.24 -16.91
N ASP A 24 -22.19 8.41 -16.35
CA ASP A 24 -20.97 8.67 -15.57
C ASP A 24 -20.89 7.79 -14.32
N ILE A 25 -22.02 7.63 -13.61
CA ILE A 25 -22.15 6.74 -12.44
C ILE A 25 -21.82 5.30 -12.82
N VAL A 26 -22.47 4.78 -13.87
CA VAL A 26 -22.34 3.38 -14.26
C VAL A 26 -20.93 3.08 -14.76
N VAL A 27 -20.39 3.94 -15.63
CA VAL A 27 -19.04 3.77 -16.18
C VAL A 27 -17.99 3.81 -15.07
N CYS A 28 -18.05 4.79 -14.18
CA CYS A 28 -17.11 4.92 -13.07
C CYS A 28 -17.17 3.70 -12.13
N CYS A 29 -18.38 3.27 -11.74
CA CYS A 29 -18.57 2.11 -10.87
C CYS A 29 -18.02 0.82 -11.49
N ILE A 30 -18.28 0.57 -12.77
CA ILE A 30 -17.80 -0.63 -13.46
C ILE A 30 -16.27 -0.63 -13.54
N ILE A 31 -15.67 0.47 -14.01
CA ILE A 31 -14.21 0.56 -14.17
C ILE A 31 -13.51 0.39 -12.82
N CYS A 32 -13.93 1.13 -11.80
CA CYS A 32 -13.26 1.10 -10.50
C CYS A 32 -13.51 -0.21 -9.74
N SER A 33 -14.70 -0.82 -9.84
CA SER A 33 -14.96 -2.13 -9.24
C SER A 33 -14.14 -3.24 -9.90
N LEU A 34 -14.07 -3.28 -11.25
CA LEU A 34 -13.20 -4.23 -11.95
C LEU A 34 -11.73 -4.03 -11.59
N ALA A 35 -11.26 -2.77 -11.57
CA ALA A 35 -9.91 -2.45 -11.14
C ALA A 35 -9.62 -2.94 -9.71
N SER A 36 -10.56 -2.80 -8.78
CA SER A 36 -10.41 -3.25 -7.39
C SER A 36 -10.26 -4.77 -7.26
N VAL A 37 -11.01 -5.53 -8.06
CA VAL A 37 -10.92 -6.99 -8.12
C VAL A 37 -9.58 -7.42 -8.73
N VAL A 38 -9.13 -6.75 -9.79
CA VAL A 38 -7.81 -7.00 -10.40
C VAL A 38 -6.68 -6.70 -9.40
N ILE A 39 -6.75 -5.58 -8.69
CA ILE A 39 -5.80 -5.20 -7.63
C ILE A 39 -5.72 -6.30 -6.56
N LEU A 40 -6.87 -6.81 -6.09
CA LEU A 40 -6.92 -7.89 -5.12
C LEU A 40 -6.31 -9.19 -5.66
N ALA A 41 -6.68 -9.59 -6.89
CA ALA A 41 -6.17 -10.78 -7.53
C ALA A 41 -4.65 -10.73 -7.71
N LEU A 42 -4.13 -9.59 -8.19
CA LEU A 42 -2.69 -9.35 -8.29
C LEU A 42 -2.00 -9.44 -6.93
N ARG A 43 -2.65 -9.00 -5.85
CA ARG A 43 -2.06 -9.01 -4.50
C ARG A 43 -1.95 -10.44 -3.99
N ILE A 44 -3.00 -11.23 -4.14
CA ILE A 44 -3.01 -12.65 -3.78
C ILE A 44 -1.95 -13.40 -4.59
N TRP A 45 -1.89 -13.15 -5.91
CA TRP A 45 -0.89 -13.76 -6.78
C TRP A 45 0.55 -13.37 -6.38
N ALA A 46 0.80 -12.10 -6.10
CA ALA A 46 2.11 -11.61 -5.63
C ALA A 46 2.59 -12.34 -4.37
N ARG A 47 1.68 -12.54 -3.41
CA ARG A 47 1.99 -13.22 -2.16
C ARG A 47 2.24 -14.71 -2.35
N SER A 48 1.43 -15.35 -3.20
CA SER A 48 1.61 -16.75 -3.55
C SER A 48 2.97 -16.99 -4.20
N GLN A 49 3.39 -16.14 -5.13
CA GLN A 49 4.71 -16.22 -5.77
C GLN A 49 5.85 -15.97 -4.77
N ALA A 50 5.63 -15.12 -3.77
CA ALA A 50 6.61 -14.87 -2.71
C ALA A 50 6.61 -15.95 -1.61
N GLY A 51 5.75 -16.97 -1.67
CA GLY A 51 5.62 -18.00 -0.64
C GLY A 51 5.15 -17.46 0.72
N LEU A 52 4.52 -16.28 0.74
CA LEU A 52 4.13 -15.59 1.98
C LEU A 52 2.74 -16.03 2.44
N LYS A 53 2.63 -16.55 3.66
CA LYS A 53 1.34 -16.86 4.30
C LYS A 53 0.44 -15.62 4.39
N PRO A 54 -0.90 -15.74 4.29
CA PRO A 54 -1.80 -14.61 4.42
C PRO A 54 -1.70 -14.00 5.83
N ILE A 55 -1.58 -12.67 5.90
CA ILE A 55 -1.53 -11.91 7.16
C ILE A 55 -2.91 -11.29 7.39
N PHE A 56 -3.19 -10.90 8.63
CA PHE A 56 -4.41 -10.16 9.00
C PHE A 56 -4.72 -8.96 8.05
N SER A 57 -3.70 -8.23 7.60
CA SER A 57 -3.85 -7.14 6.61
C SER A 57 -4.50 -7.59 5.29
N ASP A 58 -4.25 -8.83 4.84
CA ASP A 58 -4.81 -9.33 3.59
C ASP A 58 -6.31 -9.62 3.73
N TRP A 59 -6.75 -10.14 4.88
CA TRP A 59 -8.18 -10.34 5.17
C TRP A 59 -8.94 -9.02 5.25
N LEU A 60 -8.34 -7.98 5.82
CA LEU A 60 -8.93 -6.64 5.85
C LEU A 60 -9.12 -6.06 4.45
N ILE A 61 -8.16 -6.27 3.55
CA ILE A 61 -8.26 -5.86 2.14
C ILE A 61 -9.35 -6.63 1.40
N VAL A 62 -9.45 -7.95 1.61
CA VAL A 62 -10.54 -8.75 1.03
C VAL A 62 -11.90 -8.22 1.47
N GLY A 63 -12.05 -7.95 2.77
CA GLY A 63 -13.27 -7.32 3.31
C GLY A 63 -13.55 -5.94 2.70
N SER A 64 -12.52 -5.09 2.59
CA SER A 64 -12.66 -3.77 1.99
C SER A 64 -13.15 -3.83 0.54
N VAL A 65 -12.58 -4.72 -0.28
CA VAL A 65 -12.98 -4.93 -1.68
C VAL A 65 -14.41 -5.47 -1.76
N PHE A 66 -14.80 -6.40 -0.89
CA PHE A 66 -16.17 -6.88 -0.84
C PHE A 66 -17.16 -5.74 -0.61
N PHE A 67 -16.98 -4.95 0.47
CA PHE A 67 -17.85 -3.80 0.75
C PHE A 67 -17.78 -2.73 -0.33
N TYR A 68 -16.63 -2.54 -0.98
CA TYR A 68 -16.45 -1.60 -2.07
C TYR A 68 -17.24 -2.00 -3.32
N VAL A 69 -17.22 -3.27 -3.71
CA VAL A 69 -17.99 -3.78 -4.84
C VAL A 69 -19.49 -3.68 -4.56
N VAL A 70 -19.91 -3.99 -3.34
CA VAL A 70 -21.31 -3.79 -2.90
C VAL A 70 -21.68 -2.30 -2.96
N PHE A 71 -20.82 -1.40 -2.49
CA PHE A 71 -21.01 0.05 -2.62
C PHE A 71 -21.18 0.48 -4.08
N CYS A 72 -20.29 0.08 -4.98
CA CYS A 72 -20.39 0.41 -6.41
C CYS A 72 -21.69 -0.13 -7.03
N THR A 73 -22.11 -1.33 -6.64
CA THR A 73 -23.34 -1.96 -7.12
C THR A 73 -24.58 -1.23 -6.63
N VAL A 74 -24.63 -0.87 -5.34
CA VAL A 74 -25.74 -0.12 -4.74
C VAL A 74 -25.83 1.30 -5.32
N PHE A 75 -24.68 1.95 -5.54
CA PHE A 75 -24.62 3.26 -6.17
C PHE A 75 -25.08 3.21 -7.64
N ALA A 76 -24.62 2.22 -8.42
CA ALA A 76 -25.14 2.00 -9.77
C ALA A 76 -26.64 1.66 -9.78
N LEU A 77 -27.12 0.84 -8.83
CA LEU A 77 -28.54 0.47 -8.70
C LEU A 77 -29.43 1.70 -8.40
N SER A 78 -28.93 2.67 -7.63
CA SER A 78 -29.66 3.91 -7.33
C SER A 78 -30.07 4.70 -8.58
N THR A 79 -29.34 4.53 -9.70
CA THR A 79 -29.69 5.17 -10.97
C THR A 79 -31.03 4.68 -11.53
N ARG A 80 -31.40 3.42 -11.26
CA ARG A 80 -32.71 2.87 -11.66
C ARG A 80 -33.87 3.54 -10.93
N TYR A 81 -33.62 4.05 -9.73
CA TYR A 81 -34.60 4.74 -8.89
C TYR A 81 -34.49 6.27 -8.98
N GLY A 82 -33.78 6.80 -9.99
CA GLY A 82 -33.73 8.23 -10.28
C GLY A 82 -32.51 8.99 -9.74
N ALA A 83 -31.50 8.31 -9.18
CA ALA A 83 -30.23 8.96 -8.88
C ALA A 83 -29.56 9.44 -10.18
N GLY A 84 -29.02 10.67 -10.18
CA GLY A 84 -28.44 11.28 -11.38
C GLY A 84 -29.45 11.82 -12.38
N ARG A 85 -30.70 12.04 -11.94
CA ARG A 85 -31.74 12.83 -12.62
C ARG A 85 -32.28 13.88 -11.65
N HIS A 86 -32.88 14.94 -12.17
CA HIS A 86 -33.51 15.97 -11.35
C HIS A 86 -34.66 15.39 -10.50
N ILE A 87 -34.80 15.87 -9.26
CA ILE A 87 -35.77 15.33 -8.27
C ILE A 87 -37.22 15.40 -8.80
N ILE A 88 -37.52 16.40 -9.63
CA ILE A 88 -38.84 16.63 -10.25
C ILE A 88 -39.31 15.49 -11.17
N LEU A 89 -38.38 14.67 -11.67
CA LEU A 89 -38.69 13.54 -12.55
C LEU A 89 -39.13 12.29 -11.78
N ILE A 90 -38.88 12.26 -10.48
CA ILE A 90 -39.21 11.13 -9.63
C ILE A 90 -40.59 11.43 -9.02
N LYS A 91 -41.65 10.83 -9.58
CA LYS A 91 -43.03 11.07 -9.15
C LYS A 91 -43.60 9.96 -8.28
N ASP A 92 -43.08 8.75 -8.44
CA ASP A 92 -43.61 7.57 -7.76
C ASP A 92 -43.12 7.50 -6.30
N PRO A 93 -44.03 7.41 -5.31
CA PRO A 93 -43.68 7.32 -3.89
C PRO A 93 -42.79 6.12 -3.56
N GLU A 94 -42.99 4.99 -4.25
CA GLU A 94 -42.18 3.78 -4.06
C GLU A 94 -40.74 3.98 -4.51
N THR A 95 -40.55 4.65 -5.65
CA THR A 95 -39.23 5.00 -6.20
C THR A 95 -38.49 5.97 -5.30
N MET A 96 -39.19 6.96 -4.74
CA MET A 96 -38.62 7.88 -3.73
C MET A 96 -38.17 7.15 -2.47
N ARG A 97 -39.01 6.25 -1.96
CA ARG A 97 -38.67 5.44 -0.77
C ARG A 97 -37.42 4.60 -1.03
N MET A 98 -37.35 3.91 -2.17
CA MET A 98 -36.19 3.09 -2.50
C MET A 98 -34.92 3.93 -2.67
N LEU A 99 -35.00 5.08 -3.35
CA LEU A 99 -33.89 6.00 -3.49
C LEU A 99 -33.37 6.50 -2.14
N ALA A 100 -34.28 6.83 -1.21
CA ALA A 100 -33.92 7.26 0.14
C ALA A 100 -33.20 6.15 0.93
N ILE A 101 -33.67 4.90 0.83
CA ILE A 101 -33.02 3.73 1.46
C ILE A 101 -31.60 3.55 0.89
N LEU A 102 -31.45 3.58 -0.44
CA LEU A 102 -30.14 3.44 -1.08
C LEU A 102 -29.19 4.59 -0.70
N ASN A 103 -29.71 5.81 -0.53
CA ASN A 103 -28.94 6.95 -0.04
C ASN A 103 -28.49 6.82 1.42
N ILE A 104 -29.17 6.02 2.25
CA ILE A 104 -28.67 5.65 3.59
C ILE A 104 -27.59 4.57 3.49
N CYS A 105 -27.80 3.57 2.61
CA CYS A 105 -26.86 2.45 2.47
C CYS A 105 -25.51 2.88 1.88
N ASN A 106 -25.49 3.82 0.92
CA ASN A 106 -24.28 4.24 0.22
C ASN A 106 -23.18 4.78 1.17
N PRO A 107 -23.44 5.77 2.04
CA PRO A 107 -22.45 6.26 3.01
C PRO A 107 -21.94 5.19 3.98
N ILE A 108 -22.81 4.25 4.38
CA ILE A 108 -22.45 3.14 5.27
C ILE A 108 -21.44 2.21 4.59
N LEU A 109 -21.75 1.75 3.37
CA LEU A 109 -20.88 0.84 2.62
C LEU A 109 -19.55 1.50 2.27
N TYR A 110 -19.58 2.77 1.85
CA TYR A 110 -18.38 3.58 1.66
C TYR A 110 -17.56 3.68 2.94
N GLY A 111 -18.18 4.02 4.07
CA GLY A 111 -17.51 4.20 5.36
C GLY A 111 -16.83 2.93 5.84
N VAL A 112 -17.53 1.79 5.76
CA VAL A 112 -16.97 0.47 6.14
C VAL A 112 -15.79 0.11 5.23
N SER A 113 -15.93 0.25 3.91
CA SER A 113 -14.85 -0.06 2.98
C SER A 113 -13.61 0.83 3.20
N SER A 114 -13.84 2.14 3.41
CA SER A 114 -12.80 3.14 3.69
C SER A 114 -12.06 2.85 5.01
N VAL A 115 -12.78 2.45 6.06
CA VAL A 115 -12.16 2.06 7.34
C VAL A 115 -11.28 0.82 7.16
N LEU A 116 -11.77 -0.21 6.47
CA LEU A 116 -11.05 -1.46 6.28
C LEU A 116 -9.76 -1.29 5.45
N VAL A 117 -9.78 -0.48 4.37
CA VAL A 117 -8.57 -0.22 3.58
C VAL A 117 -7.52 0.53 4.39
N LYS A 118 -7.93 1.53 5.17
CA LYS A 118 -7.03 2.30 6.07
C LYS A 118 -6.44 1.41 7.15
N TRP A 119 -7.24 0.54 7.75
CA TRP A 119 -6.75 -0.47 8.70
C TRP A 119 -5.76 -1.44 8.08
N SER A 120 -5.96 -1.86 6.83
CA SER A 120 -4.96 -2.67 6.13
C SER A 120 -3.64 -1.93 5.95
N ILE A 121 -3.66 -0.63 5.58
CA ILE A 121 -2.45 0.20 5.46
C ILE A 121 -1.75 0.33 6.83
N LEU A 122 -2.50 0.61 7.89
CA LEU A 122 -1.98 0.73 9.25
C LEU A 122 -1.40 -0.60 9.74
N ALA A 123 -2.06 -1.73 9.47
CA ALA A 123 -1.55 -3.07 9.80
C ALA A 123 -0.25 -3.38 9.04
N LEU A 124 -0.13 -2.94 7.79
CA LEU A 124 1.11 -3.06 7.04
C LEU A 124 2.24 -2.22 7.67
N TYR A 125 1.93 -1.02 8.18
CA TYR A 125 2.91 -0.20 8.90
C TYR A 125 3.39 -0.86 10.18
N LEU A 126 2.49 -1.48 10.96
CA LEU A 126 2.86 -2.25 12.15
C LEU A 126 3.80 -3.42 11.82
N ALA A 127 3.58 -4.08 10.68
CA ALA A 127 4.42 -5.19 10.23
C ALA A 127 5.81 -4.75 9.76
N ILE A 128 5.93 -3.54 9.19
CA ILE A 128 7.20 -3.02 8.64
C ILE A 128 8.09 -2.44 9.75
N PHE A 129 7.51 -1.70 10.69
CA PHE A 129 8.27 -0.94 11.68
C PHE A 129 8.12 -1.54 13.08
N PRO A 130 9.19 -2.06 13.72
CA PRO A 130 9.09 -2.73 15.02
C PRO A 130 9.07 -1.79 16.24
N GLN A 131 9.00 -0.47 16.03
CA GLN A 131 9.17 0.52 17.11
C GLN A 131 7.91 0.64 17.98
N ARG A 132 8.02 0.42 19.29
CA ARG A 132 6.87 0.44 20.22
C ARG A 132 6.11 1.78 20.24
N LYS A 133 6.82 2.91 20.29
CA LYS A 133 6.20 4.26 20.25
C LYS A 133 5.39 4.48 18.98
N PHE A 134 5.88 3.96 17.85
CA PHE A 134 5.18 4.01 16.57
C PHE A 134 3.92 3.14 16.57
N HIS A 135 3.96 1.95 17.19
CA HIS A 135 2.79 1.09 17.32
C HIS A 135 1.66 1.77 18.11
N TYR A 136 1.97 2.43 19.23
CA TYR A 136 0.96 3.19 19.99
C TYR A 136 0.31 4.29 19.15
N TRP A 137 1.10 5.03 18.37
CA TRP A 137 0.57 6.04 17.46
C TRP A 137 -0.34 5.43 16.38
N VAL A 138 0.08 4.34 15.76
CA VAL A 138 -0.70 3.64 14.73
C VAL A 138 -2.02 3.09 15.30
N HIS A 139 -2.00 2.52 16.50
CA HIS A 139 -3.23 2.08 17.19
C HIS A 139 -4.15 3.25 17.52
N PHE A 140 -3.61 4.39 17.96
CA PHE A 140 -4.41 5.60 18.17
C PHE A 140 -5.11 6.05 16.89
N VAL A 141 -4.38 6.20 15.79
CA VAL A 141 -4.94 6.57 14.47
C VAL A 141 -5.98 5.54 13.99
N SER A 142 -5.71 4.25 14.22
CA SER A 142 -6.63 3.15 13.90
C SER A 142 -7.95 3.25 14.65
N THR A 143 -7.91 3.62 15.93
CA THR A 143 -9.11 3.83 16.75
C THR A 143 -9.88 5.06 16.29
N VAL A 144 -9.21 6.18 16.01
CA VAL A 144 -9.87 7.39 15.49
C VAL A 144 -10.56 7.11 14.16
N ASN A 145 -9.91 6.35 13.27
CA ASN A 145 -10.50 5.92 12.00
C ASN A 145 -11.76 5.06 12.19
N LEU A 146 -11.74 4.15 13.17
CA LEU A 146 -12.92 3.35 13.52
C LEU A 146 -14.08 4.21 14.04
N LEU A 147 -13.77 5.15 14.94
CA LEU A 147 -14.77 6.08 15.48
C LEU A 147 -15.40 6.93 14.36
N ASN A 148 -14.60 7.35 13.37
CA ASN A 148 -15.12 8.05 12.20
C ASN A 148 -16.10 7.17 11.40
N GLY A 149 -15.74 5.91 11.12
CA GLY A 149 -16.64 4.98 10.45
C GLY A 149 -17.92 4.72 11.22
N LEU A 150 -17.82 4.53 12.54
CA LEU A 150 -18.98 4.34 13.41
C LEU A 150 -19.88 5.58 13.42
N ALA A 151 -19.30 6.78 13.44
CA ALA A 151 -20.05 8.03 13.34
C ALA A 151 -20.83 8.13 12.02
N ILE A 152 -20.23 7.75 10.88
CA ILE A 152 -20.92 7.69 9.59
C ILE A 152 -22.12 6.74 9.65
N VAL A 153 -21.96 5.54 10.22
CA VAL A 153 -23.04 4.56 10.34
C VAL A 153 -24.16 5.07 11.23
N LEU A 154 -23.82 5.54 12.43
CA LEU A 154 -24.80 6.05 13.39
C LEU A 154 -25.58 7.24 12.82
N VAL A 155 -24.89 8.18 12.18
CA VAL A 155 -25.55 9.34 11.60
C VAL A 155 -26.43 8.95 10.42
N SER A 156 -25.99 8.05 9.55
CA SER A 156 -26.80 7.59 8.41
C SER A 156 -28.09 6.89 8.88
N CYS A 157 -28.01 6.06 9.93
CA CYS A 157 -29.17 5.36 10.48
C CYS A 157 -30.10 6.27 11.31
N LEU A 158 -29.57 7.33 11.92
CA LEU A 158 -30.29 8.17 12.88
C LEU A 158 -30.48 9.61 12.39
N GLN A 159 -30.34 9.85 11.07
CA GLN A 159 -30.43 11.19 10.49
C GLN A 159 -31.82 11.84 10.63
N CYS A 160 -32.88 11.05 10.78
CA CYS A 160 -34.25 11.54 10.96
C CYS A 160 -34.97 10.76 12.07
N ARG A 161 -35.84 11.44 12.81
CA ARG A 161 -36.72 10.90 13.86
C ARG A 161 -38.17 11.33 13.60
N PRO A 162 -39.07 10.41 13.19
CA PRO A 162 -38.81 9.02 12.77
C PRO A 162 -38.04 8.93 11.44
N LEU A 163 -37.40 7.79 11.16
CA LEU A 163 -36.63 7.59 9.92
C LEU A 163 -37.49 7.74 8.67
N GLU A 164 -38.78 7.39 8.78
CA GLU A 164 -39.78 7.51 7.71
C GLU A 164 -39.97 8.94 7.21
N ALA A 165 -39.69 9.94 8.06
CA ALA A 165 -39.77 11.36 7.68
C ALA A 165 -38.73 11.75 6.61
N LEU A 166 -37.78 10.86 6.29
CA LEU A 166 -36.81 11.08 5.22
C LEU A 166 -37.45 11.00 3.83
N TRP A 167 -38.41 10.09 3.63
CA TRP A 167 -39.06 9.86 2.33
C TRP A 167 -40.55 10.17 2.34
N ASN A 168 -41.18 10.27 3.51
CA ASN A 168 -42.57 10.62 3.66
C ASN A 168 -42.71 12.00 4.32
N THR A 169 -43.00 13.02 3.52
CA THR A 169 -43.18 14.40 3.99
C THR A 169 -44.46 14.61 4.80
N SER A 170 -45.41 13.67 4.76
CA SER A 170 -46.61 13.71 5.59
C SER A 170 -46.34 13.36 7.06
N VAL A 171 -45.19 12.76 7.35
CA VAL A 171 -44.79 12.41 8.72
C VAL A 171 -43.99 13.57 9.31
N VAL A 172 -44.51 14.16 10.39
CA VAL A 172 -43.81 15.21 11.14
C VAL A 172 -42.62 14.57 11.86
N GLY A 173 -41.42 14.90 11.42
CA GLY A 173 -40.18 14.41 12.02
C GLY A 173 -39.09 15.47 12.07
N THR A 174 -38.15 15.28 12.99
CA THR A 174 -36.96 16.11 13.11
C THR A 174 -35.78 15.40 12.45
N CYS A 175 -35.12 16.08 11.52
CA CYS A 175 -33.94 15.56 10.83
C CYS A 175 -32.73 16.43 11.13
N ILE A 176 -31.56 15.81 11.20
CA ILE A 176 -30.29 16.53 11.31
C ILE A 176 -30.03 17.34 10.04
N ASN A 177 -29.19 18.36 10.17
CA ASN A 177 -28.67 19.04 9.00
C ASN A 177 -27.54 18.19 8.37
N PHE A 178 -27.92 17.38 7.38
CA PHE A 178 -27.02 16.47 6.67
C PHE A 178 -25.82 17.21 6.05
N SER A 179 -25.96 18.48 5.68
CA SER A 179 -24.87 19.24 5.08
C SER A 179 -23.74 19.55 6.05
N TYR A 180 -24.07 20.06 7.25
CA TYR A 180 -23.04 20.35 8.24
C TYR A 180 -22.28 19.07 8.61
N PHE A 181 -23.03 17.97 8.75
CA PHE A 181 -22.43 16.65 8.96
C PHE A 181 -21.54 16.23 7.78
N SER A 182 -22.01 16.34 6.54
CA SER A 182 -21.25 15.95 5.34
C SER A 182 -19.96 16.76 5.17
N ILE A 183 -19.99 18.06 5.48
CA ILE A 183 -18.80 18.93 5.45
C ILE A 183 -17.81 18.49 6.53
N PHE A 184 -18.28 18.35 7.78
CA PHE A 184 -17.44 17.91 8.90
C PHE A 184 -16.78 16.56 8.61
N ASN A 185 -17.57 15.58 8.18
CA ASN A 185 -17.10 14.24 7.83
C ASN A 185 -16.09 14.28 6.67
N SER A 186 -16.34 15.10 5.64
CA SER A 186 -15.43 15.22 4.50
C SER A 186 -14.07 15.79 4.90
N VAL A 187 -14.07 16.84 5.73
CA VAL A 187 -12.84 17.46 6.26
C VAL A 187 -12.11 16.51 7.19
N PHE A 188 -12.82 15.86 8.10
CA PHE A 188 -12.23 14.94 9.07
C PHE A 188 -11.60 13.71 8.38
N ASN A 189 -12.28 13.14 7.39
CA ASN A 189 -11.74 12.03 6.60
C ASN A 189 -10.49 12.45 5.81
N PHE A 190 -10.48 13.64 5.20
CA PHE A 190 -9.29 14.20 4.55
C PHE A 190 -8.11 14.35 5.53
N LEU A 191 -8.36 14.88 6.73
CA LEU A 191 -7.32 15.00 7.76
C LEU A 191 -6.77 13.63 8.16
N LEU A 192 -7.63 12.62 8.31
CA LEU A 192 -7.20 11.25 8.57
C LEU A 192 -6.33 10.69 7.45
N ASP A 193 -6.67 10.94 6.18
CA ASP A 193 -5.88 10.51 5.03
C ASP A 193 -4.47 11.12 5.07
N VAL A 194 -4.39 12.43 5.35
CA VAL A 194 -3.11 13.14 5.52
C VAL A 194 -2.31 12.58 6.69
N VAL A 195 -2.92 12.32 7.83
CA VAL A 195 -2.23 11.75 9.00
C VAL A 195 -1.67 10.36 8.68
N ILE A 196 -2.45 9.49 8.04
CA ILE A 196 -2.01 8.14 7.64
C ILE A 196 -0.86 8.23 6.62
N LEU A 197 -0.94 9.17 5.67
CA LEU A 197 0.09 9.39 4.66
C LEU A 197 1.41 9.88 5.27
N LEU A 198 1.35 10.79 6.25
CA LEU A 198 2.53 11.37 6.90
C LEU A 198 3.15 10.43 7.95
N THR A 199 2.38 9.50 8.50
CA THR A 199 2.81 8.57 9.56
C THR A 199 4.16 7.88 9.30
N PRO A 200 4.46 7.31 8.12
CA PRO A 200 5.76 6.66 7.88
C PRO A 200 6.92 7.63 7.60
N LEU A 201 6.68 8.90 7.26
CA LEU A 201 7.74 9.82 6.80
C LEU A 201 8.86 10.07 7.83
N PRO A 202 8.58 10.31 9.13
CA PRO A 202 9.63 10.55 10.11
C PRO A 202 10.56 9.34 10.28
N LEU A 203 9.99 8.12 10.23
CA LEU A 203 10.75 6.88 10.35
C LEU A 203 11.61 6.63 9.11
N VAL A 204 11.09 6.96 7.92
CA VAL A 204 11.81 6.77 6.66
C VAL A 204 13.01 7.71 6.55
N LYS A 205 12.91 8.95 7.07
CA LYS A 205 14.03 9.89 7.10
C LYS A 205 15.22 9.40 7.94
N GLN A 206 14.96 8.58 8.95
CA GLN A 206 16.01 8.04 9.84
C GLN A 206 16.67 6.76 9.29
N LEU A 207 16.09 6.14 8.25
CA LEU A 207 16.55 4.86 7.74
C LEU A 207 17.36 5.03 6.44
N ASN A 208 18.67 4.79 6.50
CA ASN A 208 19.61 4.78 5.37
C ASN A 208 19.25 3.72 4.32
N SER A 209 18.20 3.98 3.54
CA SER A 209 17.62 3.04 2.59
C SER A 209 18.28 3.15 1.21
N SER A 210 18.63 2.01 0.61
CA SER A 210 19.09 1.88 -0.78
C SER A 210 18.16 2.61 -1.77
N THR A 211 18.69 3.22 -2.84
CA THR A 211 17.93 4.03 -3.82
C THR A 211 16.68 3.33 -4.36
N ARG A 212 16.71 2.01 -4.56
CA ARG A 212 15.55 1.21 -4.99
C ARG A 212 14.38 1.24 -3.99
N LYS A 213 14.66 1.18 -2.68
CA LYS A 213 13.64 1.29 -1.63
C LYS A 213 13.04 2.70 -1.62
N LYS A 214 13.87 3.74 -1.81
CA LYS A 214 13.41 5.14 -1.89
C LYS A 214 12.38 5.33 -3.01
N ILE A 215 12.64 4.82 -4.22
CA ILE A 215 11.69 4.92 -5.36
C ILE A 215 10.33 4.29 -5.03
N LEU A 216 10.32 3.06 -4.48
CA LEU A 216 9.07 2.37 -4.15
C LEU A 216 8.28 3.09 -3.05
N LEU A 217 8.99 3.70 -2.08
CA LEU A 217 8.34 4.55 -1.08
C LEU A 217 7.81 5.85 -1.69
N SER A 218 8.54 6.47 -2.62
CA SER A 218 8.09 7.67 -3.33
C SER A 218 6.83 7.42 -4.16
N ILE A 219 6.74 6.28 -4.86
CA ILE A 219 5.54 5.90 -5.61
C ILE A 219 4.35 5.69 -4.67
N ASN A 220 4.58 5.00 -3.54
CA ASN A 220 3.53 4.79 -2.54
C ASN A 220 3.04 6.12 -1.93
N PHE A 221 3.96 7.05 -1.68
CA PHE A 221 3.62 8.38 -1.17
C PHE A 221 2.89 9.23 -2.22
N ALA A 222 3.28 9.15 -3.49
CA ALA A 222 2.59 9.84 -4.58
C ALA A 222 1.14 9.34 -4.74
N LEU A 223 0.94 8.02 -4.71
CA LEU A 223 -0.40 7.43 -4.81
C LEU A 223 -1.26 7.72 -3.57
N GLY A 224 -0.70 7.62 -2.36
CA GLY A 224 -1.40 8.05 -1.15
C GLY A 224 -1.70 9.56 -1.13
N GLY A 225 -0.82 10.38 -1.69
CA GLY A 225 -1.05 11.82 -1.90
C GLY A 225 -2.20 12.10 -2.87
N SER A 226 -2.32 11.32 -3.94
CA SER A 226 -3.45 11.45 -4.88
C SER A 226 -4.80 11.15 -4.23
N ALA A 227 -4.88 10.16 -3.32
CA ALA A 227 -6.08 9.91 -2.52
C ALA A 227 -6.45 11.12 -1.63
N CYS A 228 -5.45 11.76 -1.02
CA CYS A 228 -5.66 12.99 -0.24
C CYS A 228 -6.18 14.14 -1.10
N ILE A 229 -5.69 14.29 -2.33
CA ILE A 229 -6.17 15.31 -3.28
C ILE A 229 -7.64 15.06 -3.64
N ILE A 230 -8.01 13.80 -3.92
CA ILE A 230 -9.40 13.42 -4.20
C ILE A 230 -10.30 13.77 -3.01
N ALA A 231 -9.86 13.44 -1.78
CA ALA A 231 -10.60 13.76 -0.56
C ALA A 231 -10.73 15.30 -0.34
N ALA A 232 -9.70 16.08 -0.70
CA ALA A 232 -9.77 17.55 -0.64
C ALA A 232 -10.78 18.12 -1.66
N ILE A 233 -10.81 17.57 -2.88
CA ILE A 233 -11.76 17.96 -3.92
C ILE A 233 -13.21 17.68 -3.50
N ARG A 234 -13.45 16.68 -2.64
CA ARG A 234 -14.79 16.37 -2.13
C ARG A 234 -15.38 17.45 -1.21
N VAL A 235 -14.55 18.15 -0.43
CA VAL A 235 -14.99 19.16 0.55
C VAL A 235 -15.90 20.25 -0.04
N PRO A 236 -15.58 20.90 -1.18
CA PRO A 236 -16.48 21.88 -1.79
C PRO A 236 -17.79 21.27 -2.29
N TYR A 237 -17.80 20.02 -2.77
CA TYR A 237 -19.04 19.34 -3.15
C TYR A 237 -19.93 19.09 -1.93
N ALA A 238 -19.35 18.69 -0.80
CA ALA A 238 -20.07 18.53 0.46
C ALA A 238 -20.72 19.83 0.96
N ARG A 239 -20.13 20.99 0.64
CA ARG A 239 -20.74 22.31 0.92
C ARG A 239 -21.95 22.60 0.05
N ARG A 240 -21.93 22.16 -1.21
CA ARG A 240 -23.04 22.41 -2.14
C ARG A 240 -24.30 21.70 -1.67
N VAL A 241 -24.20 20.47 -1.15
CA VAL A 241 -25.31 19.62 -0.68
C VAL A 241 -26.31 20.35 0.26
N GLY A 242 -25.84 21.28 1.12
CA GLY A 242 -26.71 21.96 2.10
C GLY A 242 -27.62 23.06 1.59
N GLY A 243 -27.38 23.56 0.38
CA GLY A 243 -28.22 24.57 -0.25
C GLY A 243 -29.11 24.03 -1.35
N THR A 244 -29.03 22.73 -1.65
CA THR A 244 -29.58 22.19 -2.90
C THR A 244 -31.06 21.93 -2.82
N VAL A 245 -31.72 22.32 -3.90
CA VAL A 245 -33.10 21.96 -4.22
C VAL A 245 -33.15 20.56 -4.88
N ASN A 246 -32.02 20.10 -5.43
CA ASN A 246 -31.87 18.85 -6.19
C ASN A 246 -30.85 17.87 -5.59
N PRO A 247 -31.12 17.27 -4.40
CA PRO A 247 -30.18 16.34 -3.77
C PRO A 247 -29.87 15.12 -4.65
N SER A 248 -30.82 14.61 -5.43
CA SER A 248 -30.63 13.46 -6.34
C SER A 248 -29.61 13.70 -7.47
N TRP A 249 -29.33 14.97 -7.80
CA TRP A 249 -28.38 15.38 -8.83
C TRP A 249 -27.06 15.86 -8.21
N ASP A 250 -27.16 16.77 -7.24
CA ASP A 250 -26.00 17.48 -6.71
C ASP A 250 -25.10 16.60 -5.81
N MET A 251 -25.61 15.47 -5.32
CA MET A 251 -24.82 14.51 -4.54
C MET A 251 -23.96 13.60 -5.42
N ILE A 252 -24.25 13.48 -6.72
CA ILE A 252 -23.58 12.53 -7.62
C ILE A 252 -22.07 12.80 -7.77
N PRO A 253 -21.60 14.03 -8.00
CA PRO A 253 -20.16 14.29 -8.12
C PRO A 253 -19.39 13.90 -6.85
N GLY A 254 -19.99 14.12 -5.67
CA GLY A 254 -19.43 13.69 -4.39
C GLY A 254 -19.35 12.17 -4.27
N GLY A 255 -20.38 11.45 -4.72
CA GLY A 255 -20.40 9.98 -4.76
C GLY A 255 -19.34 9.39 -5.70
N LEU A 256 -19.18 9.96 -6.89
CA LEU A 256 -18.14 9.56 -7.85
C LEU A 256 -16.73 9.72 -7.25
N LEU A 257 -16.46 10.81 -6.53
CA LEU A 257 -15.19 11.01 -5.84
C LEU A 257 -14.95 9.94 -4.77
N CYS A 258 -15.98 9.53 -4.01
CA CYS A 258 -15.86 8.43 -3.05
C CYS A 258 -15.53 7.09 -3.72
N VAL A 259 -16.09 6.81 -4.89
CA VAL A 259 -15.76 5.61 -5.69
C VAL A 259 -14.28 5.61 -6.06
N VAL A 260 -13.78 6.72 -6.60
CA VAL A 260 -12.38 6.85 -7.01
C VAL A 260 -11.43 6.85 -5.80
N GLU A 261 -11.78 7.53 -4.71
CA GLU A 261 -11.00 7.60 -3.46
C GLU A 261 -10.66 6.20 -2.94
N VAL A 262 -11.67 5.33 -2.81
CA VAL A 262 -11.47 3.99 -2.27
C VAL A 262 -10.67 3.11 -3.25
N ALA A 263 -10.88 3.23 -4.57
CA ALA A 263 -10.08 2.50 -5.55
C ALA A 263 -8.59 2.87 -5.48
N VAL A 264 -8.28 4.16 -5.37
CA VAL A 264 -6.90 4.65 -5.22
C VAL A 264 -6.29 4.22 -3.89
N ALA A 265 -7.08 4.21 -2.81
CA ALA A 265 -6.64 3.71 -1.51
C ALA A 265 -6.31 2.21 -1.56
N LEU A 266 -7.14 1.39 -2.21
CA LEU A 266 -6.92 -0.05 -2.40
C LEU A 266 -5.64 -0.33 -3.21
N LEU A 267 -5.41 0.45 -4.26
CA LEU A 267 -4.18 0.39 -5.04
C LEU A 267 -2.99 0.70 -4.15
N THR A 268 -3.02 1.85 -3.47
CA THR A 268 -1.94 2.31 -2.56
C THR A 268 -1.62 1.27 -1.49
N ALA A 269 -2.63 0.66 -0.89
CA ALA A 269 -2.46 -0.37 0.13
C ALA A 269 -1.77 -1.65 -0.38
N SER A 270 -1.81 -1.91 -1.70
CA SER A 270 -1.34 -3.14 -2.32
C SER A 270 0.02 -3.01 -3.02
N LEU A 271 0.45 -1.78 -3.36
CA LEU A 271 1.75 -1.52 -4.00
C LEU A 271 2.95 -2.11 -3.28
N PRO A 272 3.08 -2.06 -1.93
CA PRO A 272 4.28 -2.55 -1.26
C PRO A 272 4.48 -4.07 -1.44
N ILE A 273 3.40 -4.79 -1.74
CA ILE A 273 3.36 -6.25 -1.89
C ILE A 273 3.63 -6.68 -3.34
N TYR A 274 3.46 -5.79 -4.33
CA TYR A 274 3.77 -6.09 -5.74
C TYR A 274 5.27 -6.10 -6.06
N ARG A 275 6.14 -5.74 -5.10
CA ARG A 275 7.60 -5.75 -5.26
C ARG A 275 8.18 -7.04 -5.87
N PRO A 276 7.85 -8.26 -5.39
CA PRO A 276 8.28 -9.51 -6.01
C PRO A 276 7.79 -9.70 -7.45
N LEU A 277 6.56 -9.29 -7.77
CA LEU A 277 6.01 -9.42 -9.14
C LEU A 277 6.76 -8.58 -10.16
N LEU A 278 7.17 -7.37 -9.79
CA LEU A 278 7.94 -6.49 -10.69
C LEU A 278 9.27 -7.14 -11.12
N ARG A 279 9.90 -7.94 -10.23
CA ARG A 279 11.10 -8.70 -10.58
C ARG A 279 10.79 -9.87 -11.51
N PHE A 280 9.68 -10.56 -11.28
CA PHE A 280 9.26 -11.69 -12.11
C PHE A 280 8.87 -11.27 -13.54
N LEU A 281 8.26 -10.09 -13.69
CA LEU A 281 7.91 -9.49 -15.00
C LEU A 281 9.13 -8.92 -15.75
N GLY A 282 10.35 -9.07 -15.22
CA GLY A 282 11.57 -8.50 -15.81
C GLY A 282 11.66 -6.97 -15.75
N ILE A 283 10.72 -6.30 -15.06
CA ILE A 283 10.72 -4.85 -14.86
C ILE A 283 11.75 -4.52 -13.79
N THR A 284 13.01 -4.40 -14.23
CA THR A 284 14.07 -3.89 -13.37
C THR A 284 13.86 -2.39 -13.22
N ILE A 285 13.34 -1.95 -12.07
CA ILE A 285 13.41 -0.54 -11.68
C ILE A 285 14.87 -0.24 -11.32
N THR A 286 15.69 -0.04 -12.35
CA THR A 286 17.04 0.49 -12.22
C THR A 286 16.89 1.94 -11.81
N ALA A 287 17.15 2.22 -10.53
CA ALA A 287 17.55 3.57 -10.16
C ALA A 287 18.83 3.85 -10.94
N ASN A 288 18.76 4.73 -11.94
CA ASN A 288 19.93 5.35 -12.53
C ASN A 288 20.59 6.18 -11.42
N SER A 289 21.36 5.52 -10.56
CA SER A 289 22.56 6.15 -10.03
C SER A 289 23.47 6.30 -11.23
N ALA A 290 23.34 7.42 -11.94
CA ALA A 290 24.41 7.92 -12.77
C ALA A 290 25.58 8.28 -11.85
N SER A 291 26.23 7.26 -11.26
CA SER A 291 27.62 7.39 -10.90
C SER A 291 28.35 7.46 -12.24
N ASN A 292 28.50 8.68 -12.74
CA ASN A 292 29.61 9.04 -13.61
C ASN A 292 30.89 8.72 -12.84
N TYR A 293 31.25 7.43 -12.76
CA TYR A 293 32.63 7.06 -12.56
C TYR A 293 33.29 7.41 -13.89
N LYS A 294 33.63 8.70 -14.05
CA LYS A 294 34.62 9.13 -15.02
C LYS A 294 35.83 8.27 -14.72
N ARG A 295 36.05 7.24 -15.54
CA ARG A 295 37.31 6.54 -15.64
C ARG A 295 38.30 7.57 -16.17
N GLY A 296 38.79 8.42 -15.27
CA GLY A 296 39.88 9.32 -15.54
C GLY A 296 41.08 8.45 -15.84
N ASN A 297 41.51 8.44 -17.10
CA ASN A 297 42.83 7.99 -17.46
C ASN A 297 43.84 8.95 -16.82
N LEU A 298 44.19 8.72 -15.55
CA LEU A 298 45.42 9.26 -14.99
C LEU A 298 46.56 8.39 -15.52
N ARG A 299 47.24 8.90 -16.56
CA ARG A 299 48.65 8.57 -16.80
C ARG A 299 49.43 9.14 -15.62
N SER A 300 49.67 8.32 -14.59
CA SER A 300 50.55 8.69 -13.49
C SER A 300 51.93 8.10 -13.77
N SER A 301 52.86 8.99 -14.10
CA SER A 301 54.29 8.75 -14.11
C SER A 301 54.72 8.38 -12.68
N ASN A 302 55.30 7.19 -12.50
CA ASN A 302 55.81 6.75 -11.21
C ASN A 302 57.11 7.48 -10.89
N ASN A 303 57.10 8.26 -9.81
CA ASN A 303 58.29 8.57 -9.06
C ASN A 303 57.93 8.87 -7.60
N PHE A 304 58.61 8.13 -6.70
CA PHE A 304 58.80 8.35 -5.26
C PHE A 304 57.81 7.80 -4.21
N LEU A 305 58.38 6.85 -3.44
CA LEU A 305 58.31 6.56 -2.01
C LEU A 305 57.10 7.04 -1.18
N GLY A 306 56.36 6.07 -0.65
CA GLY A 306 55.43 6.25 0.47
C GLY A 306 54.75 4.94 0.86
N SER A 307 55.05 4.46 2.06
CA SER A 307 54.50 3.25 2.70
C SER A 307 52.97 3.17 2.63
N GLN A 308 52.43 2.04 2.13
CA GLN A 308 51.08 1.56 2.46
C GLN A 308 51.03 0.02 2.53
N VAL A 309 50.42 -0.45 3.60
CA VAL A 309 50.17 -1.86 3.95
C VAL A 309 49.35 -2.54 2.84
N SER A 310 49.88 -3.63 2.29
CA SER A 310 49.21 -4.46 1.28
C SER A 310 49.20 -5.92 1.75
N THR A 311 48.01 -6.52 1.74
CA THR A 311 47.79 -7.93 2.04
C THR A 311 48.47 -8.81 0.98
N HIS A 312 49.40 -9.65 1.42
CA HIS A 312 50.20 -10.51 0.56
C HIS A 312 49.41 -11.76 0.16
N ILE A 313 49.05 -11.89 -1.12
CA ILE A 313 48.53 -13.13 -1.70
C ILE A 313 49.67 -13.73 -2.52
N THR A 314 50.27 -14.81 -2.02
CA THR A 314 51.34 -15.52 -2.71
C THR A 314 50.71 -16.57 -3.62
N SER A 315 50.73 -16.33 -4.93
CA SER A 315 50.51 -17.38 -5.92
C SER A 315 51.86 -17.69 -6.57
N GLY A 316 52.34 -18.91 -6.39
CA GLY A 316 53.47 -19.46 -7.12
C GLY A 316 52.99 -20.41 -8.20
N ARG A 317 53.38 -20.19 -9.45
CA ARG A 317 54.41 -21.02 -10.10
C ARG A 317 54.74 -20.56 -11.52
N ASP A 318 56.05 -20.48 -11.72
CA ASP A 318 56.89 -20.85 -12.86
C ASP A 318 56.54 -20.50 -14.31
N MET A 319 57.59 -19.94 -14.92
CA MET A 319 57.75 -19.43 -16.27
C MET A 319 57.43 -20.43 -17.38
N SER A 320 56.54 -20.05 -18.30
CA SER A 320 56.85 -20.05 -19.73
C SER A 320 56.00 -19.01 -20.48
N SER A 321 56.71 -18.09 -21.15
CA SER A 321 56.30 -17.19 -22.24
C SER A 321 54.85 -16.68 -22.35
N GLN A 322 54.71 -15.36 -22.10
CA GLN A 322 53.90 -14.37 -22.86
C GLN A 322 52.41 -14.64 -23.12
N GLN A 323 51.55 -14.26 -22.15
CA GLN A 323 50.34 -13.42 -22.28
C GLN A 323 49.47 -13.58 -21.01
N THR A 324 49.50 -12.62 -20.10
CA THR A 324 48.71 -12.67 -18.85
C THR A 324 47.33 -12.04 -19.04
N GLY A 325 46.33 -12.88 -19.37
CA GLY A 325 44.92 -12.62 -19.11
C GLY A 325 44.52 -13.19 -17.75
N ILE A 326 43.65 -12.50 -17.01
CA ILE A 326 43.12 -12.99 -15.72
C ILE A 326 41.96 -13.94 -16.02
N SER A 327 42.14 -15.22 -15.70
CA SER A 327 41.06 -16.21 -15.62
C SER A 327 40.54 -16.23 -14.18
N ILE A 328 39.29 -15.82 -13.98
CA ILE A 328 38.57 -15.97 -12.70
C ILE A 328 38.00 -17.38 -12.69
N THR A 329 38.42 -18.23 -11.75
CA THR A 329 37.77 -19.52 -11.47
C THR A 329 36.86 -19.38 -10.25
N ASP A 330 35.63 -19.89 -10.38
CA ASP A 330 34.46 -19.66 -9.52
C ASP A 330 34.40 -20.53 -8.24
N ASP A 331 35.52 -20.91 -7.62
CA ASP A 331 35.46 -21.77 -6.43
C ASP A 331 35.76 -21.01 -5.14
N ILE A 332 34.70 -20.76 -4.37
CA ILE A 332 34.76 -20.30 -2.97
C ILE A 332 34.76 -21.54 -2.08
N THR A 333 35.91 -21.89 -1.48
CA THR A 333 35.98 -22.96 -0.48
C THR A 333 35.76 -22.40 0.93
N LEU A 334 34.77 -22.96 1.63
CA LEU A 334 34.45 -22.64 3.02
C LEU A 334 35.20 -23.61 3.94
N THR A 335 36.16 -23.09 4.72
CA THR A 335 36.88 -23.90 5.72
C THR A 335 36.24 -23.75 7.10
N THR A 336 35.97 -24.87 7.76
CA THR A 336 35.36 -24.89 9.11
C THR A 336 36.44 -24.88 10.19
N HIS A 337 36.28 -24.01 11.19
CA HIS A 337 37.14 -23.95 12.38
C HIS A 337 36.36 -24.36 13.64
N THR A 338 37.00 -25.11 14.53
CA THR A 338 36.44 -25.49 15.83
C THR A 338 37.31 -24.99 16.97
N TYR A 339 36.69 -24.51 18.04
CA TYR A 339 37.40 -23.97 19.20
C TYR A 339 37.58 -25.05 20.25
N VAL A 340 38.82 -25.46 20.50
CA VAL A 340 39.16 -26.52 21.45
C VAL A 340 40.30 -26.05 22.35
N GLY A 341 40.11 -26.12 23.67
CA GLY A 341 41.17 -25.85 24.64
C GLY A 341 41.70 -24.41 24.69
N GLY A 342 40.97 -23.43 24.14
CA GLY A 342 41.38 -22.02 24.13
C GLY A 342 41.89 -21.52 22.78
N GLU A 343 42.00 -22.38 21.77
CA GLU A 343 42.59 -22.05 20.47
C GLU A 343 41.70 -22.51 19.30
N TRP A 344 41.76 -21.78 18.19
CA TRP A 344 40.99 -22.08 16.98
C TRP A 344 41.77 -23.08 16.11
N VAL A 345 41.26 -24.30 15.98
CA VAL A 345 41.89 -25.35 15.18
C VAL A 345 41.05 -25.57 13.91
N ARG A 346 41.73 -25.61 12.76
CA ARG A 346 41.10 -25.91 11.47
C ARG A 346 40.75 -27.40 11.41
N VAL A 347 39.52 -27.72 11.01
CA VAL A 347 39.11 -29.09 10.72
C VAL A 347 39.51 -29.39 9.28
N ALA A 348 40.27 -30.47 9.07
CA ALA A 348 40.61 -30.94 7.72
C ALA A 348 39.42 -31.74 7.17
N ASP A 349 39.06 -31.50 5.92
CA ASP A 349 38.03 -32.26 5.22
C ASP A 349 38.68 -33.53 4.62
N GLU A 350 37.92 -34.63 4.53
CA GLU A 350 38.42 -35.97 4.14
C GLU A 350 39.06 -36.04 2.74
N ASP A 351 38.95 -34.99 1.92
CA ASP A 351 39.49 -34.92 0.56
C ASP A 351 40.93 -34.38 0.47
N ASP A 352 41.51 -33.87 1.57
CA ASP A 352 42.88 -33.28 1.57
C ASP A 352 44.00 -34.34 1.41
N ASP A 353 43.71 -35.63 1.64
CA ASP A 353 44.71 -36.72 1.58
C ASP A 353 45.06 -37.18 0.14
N ALA A 354 44.34 -36.69 -0.89
CA ALA A 354 44.55 -37.09 -2.29
C ALA A 354 45.57 -36.21 -3.05
N ALA A 355 45.97 -35.05 -2.51
CA ALA A 355 46.91 -34.13 -3.15
C ALA A 355 48.20 -34.02 -2.31
N GLY A 356 49.08 -35.02 -2.42
CA GLY A 356 50.37 -35.05 -1.76
C GLY A 356 51.18 -33.76 -1.96
N LEU A 357 51.13 -32.86 -0.97
CA LEU A 357 51.94 -31.65 -0.90
C LEU A 357 53.08 -31.87 0.09
N VAL A 358 54.26 -32.05 -0.50
CA VAL A 358 55.57 -32.14 0.14
C VAL A 358 55.83 -30.92 1.02
N VAL A 359 56.19 -31.16 2.27
CA VAL A 359 56.63 -30.16 3.25
C VAL A 359 58.04 -29.67 2.90
N PRO A 360 58.30 -28.36 2.74
CA PRO A 360 59.67 -27.87 2.67
C PRO A 360 60.27 -27.80 4.08
N ASN A 361 61.40 -28.50 4.26
CA ASN A 361 62.24 -28.50 5.45
C ASN A 361 62.63 -27.08 5.92
N GLY A 362 62.54 -26.85 7.24
CA GLY A 362 63.27 -25.76 7.91
C GLY A 362 62.62 -25.26 9.20
N SER A 363 63.12 -25.75 10.35
CA SER A 363 62.93 -25.25 11.73
C SER A 363 61.51 -25.25 12.36
N ALA A 364 61.14 -26.44 12.89
CA ALA A 364 60.50 -26.82 14.17
C ALA A 364 59.63 -25.81 15.00
N PRO A 365 58.69 -26.27 15.88
CA PRO A 365 58.22 -27.64 16.16
C PRO A 365 56.68 -27.80 16.24
N TYR A 366 56.23 -29.07 16.25
CA TYR A 366 54.90 -29.57 16.66
C TYR A 366 53.67 -29.24 15.80
N ALA A 367 53.28 -30.21 14.98
CA ALA A 367 51.88 -30.60 14.86
C ALA A 367 51.82 -32.13 14.86
N ARG A 368 51.30 -32.68 15.96
CA ARG A 368 51.14 -34.12 16.16
C ARG A 368 49.81 -34.51 15.51
N THR A 369 49.86 -35.26 14.41
CA THR A 369 48.66 -35.87 13.82
C THR A 369 48.09 -36.87 14.82
N VAL A 370 46.87 -36.64 15.30
CA VAL A 370 46.13 -37.62 16.09
C VAL A 370 45.20 -38.33 15.14
N SER A 371 45.57 -39.54 14.70
CA SER A 371 44.64 -40.44 14.03
C SER A 371 43.81 -41.16 15.11
N SER A 372 42.53 -40.83 15.24
CA SER A 372 41.61 -41.67 16.02
C SER A 372 40.98 -42.69 15.09
N THR A 373 41.50 -43.92 15.16
CA THR A 373 40.79 -45.10 14.70
C THR A 373 39.58 -45.32 15.62
N MET A 374 38.40 -45.37 14.99
CA MET A 374 37.14 -45.80 15.58
C MET A 374 37.31 -47.20 16.19
N SER A 375 36.91 -47.37 17.46
CA SER A 375 36.54 -48.67 18.00
C SER A 375 35.37 -48.52 18.96
N ASP A 376 34.33 -49.26 18.60
CA ASP A 376 33.08 -49.47 19.31
C ASP A 376 33.26 -49.91 20.78
N LYS A 377 32.30 -49.48 21.62
CA LYS A 377 31.50 -50.27 22.61
C LYS A 377 31.03 -49.35 23.74
N LEU A 378 29.72 -49.12 23.86
CA LEU A 378 28.82 -49.80 24.81
C LEU A 378 29.23 -49.62 26.28
N TYR A 379 28.66 -48.66 27.00
CA TYR A 379 27.47 -48.80 27.86
C TYR A 379 27.02 -47.44 28.40
#